data_AF-A0A7V6ZKK6-F1
#
_entry.id   AF-A0A7V6ZKK6-F1
#
_cell.length_a   1.000
_cell.length_b   1.000
_cell.length_c   1.000
_cell.angle_alpha   90.00
_cell.angle_beta   90.00
_cell.angle_gamma   90.00
#
_symmetry.space_group_name_H-M   'P 1'
#
loop_
_entity.id
_entity.type
_entity.pdbx_description
1 polymer ?
#
loop_
_entity_poly.entity_id
_entity_poly.type
_entity_poly.pdbx_seq_one_letter_code
_entity_poly.pdbx_strand_id
1 'polypeptide(L)' 'MRVLPGAVIGWDMGAALALGAALGISPPAIAELLPALEAVMVRRVNEQIAANRD' A
#
# COMPACT_ATOMS: atom_id res chain seq x y z
N MET A 1 -0.09 8.14 1.01
CA MET A 1 -0.80 7.23 1.95
C MET A 1 -2.14 7.84 2.30
N ARG A 2 -3.17 7.01 2.41
CA ARG A 2 -4.53 7.40 2.82
C ARG A 2 -4.82 6.82 4.20
N VAL A 3 -5.23 7.65 5.14
CA VAL A 3 -5.35 7.30 6.56
C VAL A 3 -6.62 7.85 7.19
N LEU A 4 -7.13 7.14 8.18
CA LEU A 4 -8.12 7.59 9.16
C LEU A 4 -7.46 7.56 10.56
N PRO A 5 -8.05 8.21 11.59
CA PRO A 5 -7.53 8.13 12.95
C PRO A 5 -7.37 6.67 13.40
N GLY A 6 -6.12 6.21 13.48
CA GLY A 6 -5.80 4.85 13.90
C GLY A 6 -5.92 3.75 12.86
N ALA A 7 -6.04 4.07 11.58
CA ALA A 7 -6.06 3.06 10.53
C ALA A 7 -5.49 3.61 9.21
N VAL A 8 -4.76 2.77 8.50
CA VAL A 8 -4.42 2.98 7.08
C VAL A 8 -5.55 2.39 6.25
N ILE A 9 -6.04 3.15 5.26
CA ILE A 9 -7.12 2.69 4.36
C ILE A 9 -6.64 2.49 2.92
N GLY A 10 -5.39 2.82 2.64
CA GLY A 10 -4.78 2.56 1.35
C GLY A 10 -3.53 3.38 1.07
N TRP A 11 -3.00 3.15 -0.11
CA TRP A 11 -1.85 3.82 -0.67
C TRP A 11 -2.26 5.00 -1.53
N ASP A 12 -1.26 5.81 -1.85
CA ASP A 12 -1.37 6.71 -2.98
C ASP A 12 -1.01 5.92 -4.24
N MET A 13 -1.99 5.63 -5.09
CA MET A 13 -1.80 4.76 -6.26
C MET A 13 -0.90 5.40 -7.31
N GLY A 14 -0.92 6.74 -7.44
CA GLY A 14 -0.04 7.45 -8.35
C GLY A 14 1.43 7.33 -7.92
N ALA A 15 1.71 7.52 -6.64
CA ALA A 15 3.04 7.36 -6.08
C ALA A 15 3.53 5.91 -6.17
N ALA A 16 2.66 4.93 -5.95
CA ALA A 16 3.02 3.51 -6.04
C ALA A 16 3.36 3.09 -7.48
N LEU A 17 2.60 3.58 -8.48
CA LEU A 17 2.90 3.39 -9.90
C LEU A 17 4.21 4.07 -10.30
N ALA A 18 4.42 5.32 -9.86
CA ALA A 18 5.64 6.07 -10.13
C ALA A 18 6.88 5.39 -9.52
N LEU A 19 6.76 4.84 -8.31
CA LEU A 19 7.82 4.04 -7.68
C LEU A 19 8.15 2.80 -8.49
N GLY A 20 7.14 2.03 -8.93
CA GLY A 20 7.38 0.84 -9.75
C GLY A 20 8.09 1.17 -11.07
N ALA A 21 7.68 2.26 -11.72
CA ALA A 21 8.35 2.76 -12.92
C ALA A 21 9.81 3.16 -12.64
N ALA A 22 10.07 3.85 -11.52
CA ALA A 22 11.43 4.24 -11.12
C ALA A 22 12.34 3.05 -10.80
N LEU A 23 11.76 1.93 -10.33
CA LEU A 23 12.47 0.66 -10.13
C LEU A 23 12.68 -0.15 -11.41
N GLY A 24 12.25 0.36 -12.58
CA GLY A 24 12.36 -0.31 -13.86
C GLY A 24 11.35 -1.44 -14.08
N ILE A 25 10.29 -1.50 -13.27
CA ILE A 25 9.22 -2.48 -13.42
C ILE A 25 8.30 -2.06 -14.57
N SER A 26 7.92 -3.01 -15.41
CA SER A 26 6.99 -2.79 -16.52
C SER A 26 5.65 -2.20 -16.01
N PRO A 27 5.12 -1.11 -16.61
CA PRO A 27 3.90 -0.45 -16.13
C PRO A 27 2.65 -1.37 -16.01
N PRO A 28 2.37 -2.28 -16.97
CA PRO A 28 1.29 -3.25 -16.82
C PRO A 28 1.51 -4.23 -15.66
N ALA A 29 2.77 -4.65 -15.43
CA ALA A 29 3.08 -5.59 -14.34
C ALA A 29 2.87 -4.94 -12.97
N ILE A 30 3.35 -3.70 -12.77
CA ILE A 30 3.12 -2.99 -11.52
C ILE A 30 1.62 -2.69 -11.31
N ALA A 31 0.89 -2.31 -12.36
CA ALA A 31 -0.54 -2.04 -12.26
C ALA A 31 -1.36 -3.27 -11.83
N GLU A 32 -0.98 -4.46 -12.28
CA GLU A 32 -1.64 -5.73 -11.91
C GLU A 32 -1.32 -6.15 -10.48
N LEU A 33 -0.06 -5.99 -10.05
CA LEU A 33 0.39 -6.46 -8.74
C LEU A 33 0.01 -5.51 -7.59
N LEU A 34 -0.05 -4.21 -7.86
CA LEU A 34 -0.27 -3.17 -6.84
C LEU A 34 -1.54 -3.36 -6.00
N PRO A 35 -2.72 -3.72 -6.55
CA PRO A 35 -3.92 -3.91 -5.74
C PRO A 35 -3.78 -4.98 -4.66
N ALA A 36 -3.14 -6.11 -5.00
CA ALA A 36 -2.92 -7.19 -4.05
C ALA A 36 -1.90 -6.79 -2.96
N LEU A 37 -0.86 -6.05 -3.35
CA LEU A 37 0.14 -5.52 -2.42
C LEU A 37 -0.47 -4.50 -1.45
N GLU A 38 -1.29 -3.58 -1.94
CA GLU A 38 -2.00 -2.60 -1.09
C GLU A 38 -2.86 -3.34 -0.06
N ALA A 39 -3.66 -4.33 -0.50
CA ALA A 39 -4.53 -5.09 0.39
C ALA A 39 -3.75 -5.78 1.53
N VAL A 40 -2.62 -6.43 1.21
CA VAL A 40 -1.76 -7.05 2.22
C VAL A 40 -1.19 -6.00 3.16
N MET A 41 -0.59 -4.93 2.63
CA MET A 41 0.08 -3.94 3.47
C MET A 41 -0.90 -3.16 4.36
N VAL A 42 -2.07 -2.79 3.85
CA VAL A 42 -3.16 -2.19 4.65
C VAL A 42 -3.52 -3.10 5.82
N ARG A 43 -3.74 -4.39 5.56
CA ARG A 43 -4.06 -5.37 6.62
C ARG A 43 -2.95 -5.43 7.66
N ARG A 44 -1.70 -5.63 7.24
CA ARG A 44 -0.55 -5.81 8.15
C ARG A 44 -0.26 -4.58 8.99
N VAL A 45 -0.34 -3.38 8.40
CA VAL A 45 -0.12 -2.13 9.13
C VAL A 45 -1.23 -1.91 10.15
N ASN A 46 -2.49 -2.19 9.81
CA ASN A 46 -3.59 -2.08 10.77
C ASN A 46 -3.49 -3.11 11.90
N GLU A 47 -3.09 -4.35 11.60
CA GLU A 47 -2.78 -5.36 12.62
C GLU A 47 -1.71 -4.85 13.60
N GLN A 48 -0.64 -4.24 13.10
CA GLN A 48 0.43 -3.67 13.94
C GLN A 48 -0.05 -2.47 14.76
N ILE A 49 -0.87 -1.59 14.18
CA ILE A 49 -1.45 -0.43 14.89
C ILE A 49 -2.36 -0.91 16.03
N ALA A 50 -3.14 -1.96 15.81
CA ALA A 50 -3.97 -2.56 16.85
C ALA A 50 -3.11 -3.18 17.97
N ALA A 51 -2.12 -4.00 17.62
CA ALA A 51 -1.22 -4.63 18.59
C ALA A 51 -0.41 -3.64 19.44
N ASN A 52 -0.11 -2.44 18.92
CA ASN A 52 0.60 -1.39 19.66
C ASN A 52 -0.31 -0.57 20.60
N ARG A 53 -1.63 -0.78 20.55
CA ARG A 53 -2.61 -0.07 21.39
C ARG A 53 -3.05 -0.89 22.61
N ASP A 54 -2.80 -2.20 22.56
CA ASP A 54 -3.00 -3.15 23.67
C ASP A 54 -1.76 -3.17 24.59
#